data_AF-A0A562PNH0-F1
#
_entry.id   AF-A0A562PNH0-F1
#
_cell.length_a   1.000
_cell.length_b   1.000
_cell.length_c   1.000
_cell.angle_alpha   90.00
_cell.angle_beta   90.00
_cell.angle_gamma   90.00
#
_symmetry.space_group_name_H-M   'P 1'
#
loop_
_entity.id
_entity.type
_entity.pdbx_description
1 polymer ?
#
loop_
_entity_poly.entity_id
_entity_poly.type
_entity_poly.pdbx_seq_one_letter_code
_entity_poly.pdbx_strand_id
1 'polypeptide(L)' 'MNFIKSLAVVALFGSLTGCVVQSTYSKTVTVTKDETGRVIQTVESETVTQPAQGYPIKLQLVKGVQP' A
#
# COMPACT_ATOMS: atom_id res chain seq x y z
N MET A 1 -30.02 -31.89 -9.04
CA MET A 1 -29.06 -31.42 -10.05
C MET A 1 -28.86 -29.89 -10.08
N ASN A 2 -29.67 -29.09 -9.36
CA ASN A 2 -29.53 -27.62 -9.37
C ASN A 2 -28.55 -27.11 -8.29
N PHE A 3 -28.50 -27.74 -7.11
CA PHE A 3 -27.61 -27.36 -6.00
C PHE A 3 -26.11 -27.46 -6.33
N ILE A 4 -25.72 -28.51 -7.06
CA ILE A 4 -24.33 -28.73 -7.48
C ILE A 4 -23.88 -27.65 -8.47
N LYS A 5 -24.80 -27.19 -9.34
CA LYS A 5 -24.53 -26.08 -10.27
C LYS A 5 -24.36 -24.76 -9.52
N SER A 6 -25.19 -24.50 -8.51
CA SER A 6 -25.09 -23.30 -7.66
C SER A 6 -23.78 -23.25 -6.88
N LEU A 7 -23.33 -24.39 -6.34
CA LEU A 7 -22.09 -24.49 -5.58
C LEU A 7 -20.85 -24.24 -6.46
N ALA A 8 -20.86 -24.75 -7.69
CA ALA A 8 -19.78 -24.52 -8.66
C ALA A 8 -19.65 -23.03 -9.02
N VAL A 9 -20.76 -22.31 -9.13
CA VAL A 9 -20.77 -20.87 -9.42
C VAL A 9 -20.15 -20.07 -8.28
N VAL A 10 -20.50 -20.36 -7.02
CA VAL A 10 -19.93 -19.68 -5.85
C VAL A 10 -18.42 -19.92 -5.72
N ALA A 11 -17.96 -21.15 -5.97
CA ALA A 11 -16.54 -21.47 -5.96
C ALA A 11 -15.75 -20.72 -7.05
N LEU A 12 -16.38 -20.50 -8.22
CA LEU A 12 -15.80 -19.74 -9.33
C LEU A 12 -15.70 -18.23 -9.02
N PHE A 13 -16.66 -17.68 -8.28
CA PHE A 13 -16.58 -16.28 -7.85
C PHE A 13 -15.59 -16.06 -6.69
N GLY A 14 -15.41 -17.07 -5.83
CA GLY A 14 -14.42 -17.02 -4.73
C GLY A 14 -12.96 -17.09 -5.18
N SER A 15 -12.67 -17.64 -6.37
CA SER A 15 -11.31 -17.64 -6.92
C SER A 15 -10.96 -16.35 -7.69
N LEU A 16 -11.96 -15.55 -8.06
CA LEU A 16 -11.79 -14.24 -8.70
C LEU A 16 -11.50 -13.12 -7.69
N THR A 17 -11.72 -13.35 -6.40
CA THR A 17 -11.18 -12.48 -5.34
C THR A 17 -9.71 -12.84 -5.14
N GLY A 18 -8.88 -12.52 -6.13
CA GLY A 18 -7.43 -12.58 -5.98
C GLY A 18 -7.05 -11.81 -4.73
N CYS A 19 -6.20 -12.41 -3.88
CA CYS A 19 -5.66 -11.75 -2.71
C CYS A 19 -4.98 -10.45 -3.17
N VAL A 20 -5.68 -9.32 -3.04
CA VAL A 20 -5.08 -8.00 -3.23
C VAL A 20 -4.06 -7.85 -2.12
N VAL A 21 -2.80 -8.14 -2.45
CA VAL A 21 -1.71 -8.03 -1.50
C VAL A 21 -1.46 -6.55 -1.27
N GLN A 22 -1.97 -6.06 -0.16
CA GLN A 22 -1.97 -4.66 0.18
C GLN A 22 -0.53 -4.23 0.48
N SER A 23 -0.01 -3.35 -0.37
CA SER A 23 1.25 -2.65 -0.12
C SER A 23 0.98 -1.58 0.93
N THR A 24 1.80 -1.50 1.97
CA THR A 24 1.65 -0.45 2.98
C THR A 24 2.62 0.68 2.65
N TYR A 25 2.07 1.89 2.46
CA TYR A 25 2.85 3.12 2.32
C TYR A 25 2.74 3.91 3.63
N SER A 26 3.89 4.34 4.16
CA SER A 26 3.97 5.20 5.34
C SER A 26 4.82 6.42 5.03
N LYS A 27 4.29 7.61 5.35
CA LYS A 27 5.01 8.88 5.28
C LYS A 27 5.02 9.52 6.65
N THR A 28 6.21 9.84 7.16
CA THR A 28 6.40 10.57 8.40
C THR A 28 7.02 11.92 8.11
N VAL A 29 6.39 12.98 8.62
CA VAL A 29 6.88 14.36 8.49
C VAL A 29 7.12 14.89 9.90
N THR A 30 8.38 15.15 10.23
CA THR A 30 8.79 15.76 11.50
C THR A 30 9.10 17.23 11.25
N VAL A 31 8.41 18.11 11.95
CA VAL A 31 8.58 19.57 11.84
C VAL A 31 9.13 20.09 13.17
N THR A 32 10.34 20.64 13.15
CA THR A 32 10.94 21.31 14.31
C THR A 32 10.67 22.80 14.19
N LYS A 33 10.17 23.40 15.28
CA LYS A 33 9.89 24.84 15.37
C LYS A 33 10.74 25.49 16.45
N ASP A 34 11.07 26.76 16.26
CA ASP A 34 11.68 27.59 17.29
C ASP A 34 10.65 28.11 18.30
N GLU A 35 11.12 28.84 19.31
CA GLU A 35 10.30 29.41 20.38
C GLU A 35 9.27 30.45 19.87
N THR A 36 9.49 31.01 18.69
CA THR A 36 8.57 31.95 18.03
C THR A 36 7.54 31.24 17.14
N GLY A 37 7.59 29.90 17.06
CA GLY A 37 6.72 29.07 16.25
C GLY A 37 7.12 28.96 14.78
N ARG A 38 8.30 29.48 14.38
CA ARG A 38 8.80 29.36 13.01
C ARG A 38 9.39 27.98 12.79
N VAL A 39 9.15 27.42 11.61
CA VAL A 39 9.72 26.14 11.21
C VAL A 39 11.19 26.33 10.90
N ILE A 40 12.05 25.62 11.62
CA ILE A 40 13.51 25.64 11.43
C ILE A 40 14.03 24.37 10.77
N GLN A 41 13.24 23.29 10.78
CA GLN A 41 13.60 22.05 10.14
C GLN A 41 12.34 21.24 9.78
N THR A 42 12.36 20.62 8.59
CA THR A 42 11.39 19.62 8.19
C THR A 42 12.15 18.38 7.73
N VAL A 43 11.89 17.24 8.36
CA VAL A 43 12.44 15.93 7.97
C VAL A 43 11.29 15.08 7.47
N GLU A 44 11.38 14.63 6.22
CA GLU A 44 10.41 13.73 5.61
C GLU A 44 11.04 12.34 5.41
N SER A 45 10.32 11.30 5.83
CA SER A 45 10.70 9.90 5.61
C SER A 45 9.52 9.15 4.99
N GLU A 46 9.78 8.43 3.91
CA GLU A 46 8.79 7.66 3.15
C GLU A 46 9.24 6.19 3.12
N THR A 47 8.33 5.26 3.38
CA THR A 47 8.62 3.81 3.43
C THR A 47 7.51 3.03 2.75
N VAL A 48 7.92 2.05 1.93
CA VAL A 48 7.01 1.12 1.24
C VAL A 48 7.31 -0.30 1.71
N THR A 49 6.36 -0.93 2.38
CA THR A 49 6.46 -2.35 2.79
C THR A 49 5.67 -3.21 1.83
N GLN A 50 6.34 -4.22 1.26
CA GLN A 50 5.73 -5.16 0.34
C GLN A 50 5.52 -6.53 0.98
N PRO A 51 4.36 -7.14 0.77
CA PRO A 51 4.00 -8.39 1.44
C PRO A 51 4.76 -9.63 0.91
N ALA A 52 5.38 -9.57 -0.26
CA ALA A 52 6.17 -10.67 -0.82
C ALA A 52 7.24 -10.16 -1.82
N GLN A 53 8.30 -10.96 -2.03
CA GLN A 53 9.33 -10.70 -3.04
C GLN A 53 8.77 -10.99 -4.46
N GLY A 54 9.13 -10.15 -5.44
CA GLY A 54 8.70 -10.30 -6.83
C GLY A 54 7.45 -9.48 -7.22
N TYR A 55 6.83 -8.78 -6.27
CA TYR A 55 5.79 -7.79 -6.60
C TYR A 55 6.44 -6.52 -7.17
N PRO A 56 5.81 -5.86 -8.17
CA PRO A 56 6.35 -4.64 -8.74
C PRO A 56 6.48 -3.58 -7.66
N ILE A 57 7.71 -3.08 -7.47
CA ILE A 57 8.00 -2.10 -6.43
C ILE A 57 7.23 -0.82 -6.77
N LYS A 58 6.26 -0.45 -5.93
CA LYS A 58 5.44 0.76 -6.10
C LYS A 58 6.18 2.01 -5.64
N LEU A 59 7.40 2.23 -6.15
CA LEU A 59 8.18 3.44 -5.90
C LEU A 59 7.46 4.70 -6.43
N GLN A 60 6.50 4.52 -7.34
CA GLN A 60 5.56 5.55 -7.79
C GLN A 60 4.82 6.26 -6.64
N LEU A 61 4.70 5.60 -5.48
CA LEU A 61 4.08 6.19 -4.27
C LEU A 61 5.05 7.07 -3.48
N VAL A 62 6.37 6.95 -3.71
CA VAL A 62 7.42 7.73 -3.07
C VAL A 62 7.71 8.95 -3.94
N LYS A 63 7.63 10.15 -3.37
CA LYS A 63 7.72 11.38 -4.14
C LYS A 63 9.16 11.60 -4.62
N GLY A 64 9.36 11.64 -5.94
CA GLY A 64 10.66 11.92 -6.55
C GLY A 64 11.47 10.68 -6.96
N VAL A 65 10.94 9.47 -6.80
CA VAL A 65 11.58 8.24 -7.29
C VAL A 65 11.04 7.93 -8.70
N GLN A 66 11.92 7.97 -9.71
CA GLN A 66 11.59 7.52 -11.07
C GLN A 66 11.81 6.00 -11.20
N PRO A 67 10.97 5.30 -12.00
CA PRO A 67 10.98 3.84 -12.13
C PRO A 67 12.25 3.30 -12.78
#